data_AF-A0A1Q8JGK9-F1
#
_entry.id   AF-A0A1Q8JGK9-F1
#
_cell.length_a   1.000
_cell.length_b   1.000
_cell.length_c   1.000
_cell.angle_alpha   90.00
_cell.angle_beta   90.00
_cell.angle_gamma   90.00
#
_symmetry.space_group_name_H-M   'P 1'
#
loop_
_entity.id
_entity.type
_entity.pdbx_description
1 polymer ?
#
loop_
_entity_poly.entity_id
_entity_poly.type
_entity_poly.pdbx_seq_one_letter_code
_entity_poly.pdbx_strand_id
1 'polypeptide(L)'
;MSSGTTTRACGWGSLDTPFDYSVQLIPQDAADAVGAPGAVVGTIAGYGTVRIVEREATYPLCEILVDVGEAQLMRIQVQTVERQRGSGAPYPVDQVCAQADAAATEALESARRRVS
;
A
#
# COMPACT_ATOMS: atom_id res chain seq x y z
N MET A 1 -19.31 -14.51 14.52
CA MET A 1 -18.92 -13.12 14.81
C MET A 1 -17.44 -13.03 14.52
N SER A 2 -17.03 -12.30 13.49
CA SER A 2 -15.59 -12.07 13.26
C SER A 2 -15.11 -11.08 14.33
N SER A 3 -14.29 -11.54 15.27
CA SER A 3 -13.60 -10.63 16.20
C SER A 3 -12.49 -9.94 15.42
N GLY A 4 -12.79 -8.79 14.83
CA GLY A 4 -11.76 -7.97 14.19
C GLY A 4 -10.76 -7.47 15.23
N THR A 5 -9.47 -7.68 14.98
CA THR A 5 -8.40 -7.08 15.80
C THR A 5 -8.21 -5.62 15.40
N THR A 6 -8.31 -4.71 16.37
CA THR A 6 -8.02 -3.29 16.14
C THR A 6 -6.51 -3.09 15.93
N THR A 7 -6.15 -2.46 14.82
CA THR A 7 -4.78 -2.07 14.51
C THR A 7 -4.72 -0.56 14.24
N ARG A 8 -3.52 0.02 14.38
CA ARG A 8 -3.30 1.46 14.15
C ARG A 8 -2.69 1.68 12.77
N ALA A 9 -3.20 2.67 12.07
CA ALA A 9 -2.65 3.14 10.79
C ALA A 9 -2.08 4.55 10.96
N CYS A 10 -0.95 4.81 10.31
CA CYS A 10 -0.43 6.16 10.07
C CYS A 10 -0.87 6.58 8.68
N GLY A 11 -1.66 7.65 8.59
CA GLY A 11 -2.12 8.20 7.32
C GLY A 11 -1.62 9.63 7.12
N TRP A 12 -1.28 9.97 5.89
CA TRP A 12 -0.92 11.33 5.51
C TRP A 12 -1.33 11.58 4.05
N GLY A 13 -1.54 12.84 3.72
CA GLY A 13 -1.80 13.30 2.37
C GLY A 13 -1.01 14.58 2.12
N SER A 14 -1.03 15.06 0.89
CA SER A 14 -0.44 16.36 0.54
C SER A 14 -1.48 17.23 -0.15
N LEU A 15 -1.43 18.53 0.11
CA LEU A 15 -2.22 19.50 -0.66
C LEU A 15 -1.59 19.76 -2.04
N ASP A 16 -0.33 19.40 -2.22
CA ASP A 16 0.45 19.65 -3.44
C ASP A 16 0.48 18.44 -4.37
N THR A 17 0.08 17.25 -3.89
CA THR A 17 0.03 16.02 -4.70
C THR A 17 -1.35 15.38 -4.60
N PRO A 18 -1.84 14.70 -5.64
CA PRO A 18 -3.17 14.12 -5.65
C PRO A 18 -3.29 12.82 -4.83
N PHE A 19 -2.35 12.52 -3.94
CA PHE A 19 -2.20 11.21 -3.30
C PHE A 19 -2.42 11.29 -1.78
N ASP A 20 -3.20 10.34 -1.28
CA ASP A 20 -3.27 9.97 0.13
C ASP A 20 -2.55 8.64 0.35
N TYR A 21 -1.88 8.54 1.50
CA TYR A 21 -1.02 7.45 1.89
C TYR A 21 -1.49 6.88 3.22
N SER A 22 -1.37 5.56 3.39
CA SER A 22 -1.45 4.95 4.72
C SER A 22 -0.47 3.79 4.88
N VAL A 23 0.00 3.61 6.11
CA VAL A 23 0.83 2.48 6.53
C VAL A 23 0.23 1.88 7.81
N GLN A 24 0.07 0.56 7.83
CA GLN A 24 -0.55 -0.16 8.94
C GLN A 24 0.10 -1.52 9.14
N LEU A 25 0.36 -1.89 10.40
CA LEU A 25 0.74 -3.27 10.74
C LEU A 25 -0.51 -4.08 11.06
N ILE A 26 -0.64 -5.26 10.46
CA ILE A 26 -1.80 -6.14 10.60
C ILE A 26 -1.31 -7.52 11.06
N PRO A 27 -1.92 -8.12 12.10
CA PRO A 27 -1.58 -9.46 12.57
C PRO A 27 -2.23 -10.52 11.66
N GLN A 28 -1.70 -10.63 10.45
CA GLN A 28 -2.12 -11.55 9.40
C GLN A 28 -0.93 -11.83 8.47
N ASP A 29 -0.89 -13.01 7.85
CA ASP A 29 0.10 -13.33 6.83
C ASP A 29 -0.22 -12.65 5.49
N ALA A 30 0.79 -12.04 4.86
CA ALA A 30 0.63 -11.46 3.52
C ALA A 30 0.31 -12.54 2.46
N ALA A 31 0.72 -13.79 2.71
CA ALA A 31 0.47 -14.94 1.84
C ALA A 31 -1.04 -15.19 1.62
N ASP A 32 -1.89 -14.85 2.59
CA ASP A 32 -3.35 -14.99 2.47
C ASP A 32 -3.93 -14.18 1.31
N ALA A 33 -3.21 -13.14 0.85
CA ALA A 33 -3.65 -12.25 -0.21
C ALA A 33 -3.19 -12.68 -1.63
N VAL A 34 -2.30 -13.68 -1.76
CA VAL A 34 -1.73 -14.10 -3.06
C VAL A 34 -2.80 -14.59 -4.05
N GLY A 35 -3.93 -15.09 -3.55
CA GLY A 35 -5.06 -15.56 -4.36
C GLY A 35 -6.10 -14.50 -4.73
N ALA A 36 -5.93 -13.25 -4.29
CA ALA A 36 -6.89 -12.19 -4.59
C ALA A 36 -6.87 -11.84 -6.10
N PRO A 37 -8.02 -11.50 -6.72
CA PRO A 37 -8.05 -11.04 -8.10
C PRO A 37 -7.13 -9.85 -8.32
N GLY A 38 -6.27 -9.91 -9.33
CA GLY A 38 -5.31 -8.85 -9.63
C GLY A 38 -4.09 -8.79 -8.68
N ALA A 39 -3.93 -9.76 -7.79
CA ALA A 39 -2.75 -9.86 -6.94
C ALA A 39 -1.49 -10.16 -7.77
N VAL A 40 -0.44 -9.37 -7.52
CA VAL A 40 0.88 -9.55 -8.12
C VAL A 40 1.91 -9.74 -7.01
N VAL A 41 2.58 -10.89 -7.01
CA VAL A 41 3.66 -11.18 -6.05
C VAL A 41 4.96 -10.51 -6.52
N GLY A 42 5.70 -9.93 -5.59
CA GLY A 42 6.97 -9.27 -5.87
C GLY A 42 7.87 -9.18 -4.64
N THR A 43 8.86 -8.29 -4.72
CA THR A 43 9.74 -7.98 -3.59
C THR A 43 10.02 -6.48 -3.50
N ILE A 44 10.16 -5.98 -2.27
CA ILE A 44 10.57 -4.59 -1.99
C ILE A 44 11.59 -4.62 -0.85
N ALA A 45 12.75 -4.01 -1.07
CA ALA A 45 13.84 -3.94 -0.09
C ALA A 45 14.23 -5.32 0.53
N GLY A 46 14.03 -6.42 -0.21
CA GLY A 46 14.32 -7.79 0.25
C GLY A 46 13.18 -8.50 0.98
N TYR A 47 12.03 -7.85 1.17
CA TYR A 47 10.82 -8.47 1.71
C TYR A 47 9.91 -8.97 0.58
N GLY A 48 9.21 -10.08 0.81
CA GLY A 48 8.15 -10.54 -0.08
C GLY A 48 6.94 -9.60 -0.03
N THR A 49 6.31 -9.36 -1.18
CA THR A 49 5.15 -8.48 -1.26
C THR A 49 4.04 -9.06 -2.12
N VAL A 50 2.81 -8.65 -1.82
CA VAL A 50 1.64 -8.81 -2.68
C VAL A 50 1.10 -7.43 -2.99
N ARG A 51 1.00 -7.10 -4.28
CA ARG A 51 0.40 -5.86 -4.77
C ARG A 51 -1.00 -6.15 -5.27
N ILE A 52 -1.96 -5.32 -4.88
CA ILE A 52 -3.35 -5.36 -5.33
C ILE A 52 -3.73 -3.96 -5.80
N VAL A 53 -4.37 -3.88 -6.96
CA VAL A 53 -4.90 -2.62 -7.48
C VAL A 53 -6.42 -2.66 -7.42
N GLU A 54 -7.00 -1.58 -6.91
CA GLU A 54 -8.44 -1.39 -6.89
C GLU A 54 -8.82 -0.07 -7.56
N ARG A 55 -10.10 0.04 -7.95
CA ARG A 55 -10.72 1.30 -8.38
C ARG A 55 -10.00 1.98 -9.55
N GLU A 56 -9.39 1.18 -10.43
CA GLU A 56 -8.58 1.64 -11.57
C GLU A 56 -9.28 2.66 -12.47
N ALA A 57 -10.61 2.53 -12.65
CA ALA A 57 -11.40 3.39 -13.52
C ALA A 57 -11.84 4.72 -12.88
N THR A 58 -11.58 4.94 -11.59
CA THR A 58 -12.05 6.12 -10.86
C THR A 58 -10.93 6.82 -10.09
N TYR A 59 -10.63 6.32 -8.89
CA TYR A 59 -9.63 6.84 -7.98
C TYR A 59 -8.73 5.66 -7.62
N PRO A 60 -7.74 5.34 -8.47
CA PRO A 60 -6.95 4.15 -8.29
C PRO A 60 -6.33 4.11 -6.89
N LEU A 61 -6.44 2.93 -6.29
CA LEU A 61 -5.80 2.56 -5.05
C LEU A 61 -4.78 1.48 -5.39
N CYS A 62 -3.51 1.70 -5.06
CA CYS A 62 -2.52 0.64 -5.04
C CYS A 62 -2.25 0.24 -3.60
N GLU A 63 -2.49 -1.02 -3.30
CA GLU A 63 -2.22 -1.65 -2.01
C GLU A 63 -1.00 -2.57 -2.14
N ILE A 64 -0.05 -2.45 -1.21
CA ILE A 64 1.10 -3.33 -1.08
C ILE A 64 1.06 -3.95 0.31
N LEU A 65 0.98 -5.27 0.35
CA LEU A 65 1.09 -6.07 1.56
C LEU A 65 2.52 -6.61 1.60
N VAL A 66 3.30 -6.15 2.57
CA VAL A 66 4.67 -6.59 2.78
C VAL A 66 4.67 -7.63 3.88
N ASP A 67 5.24 -8.80 3.60
CA ASP A 67 5.55 -9.81 4.61
C ASP A 67 6.70 -9.30 5.48
N VAL A 68 6.42 -8.96 6.75
CA VAL A 68 7.42 -8.38 7.67
C VAL A 68 7.72 -9.28 8.87
N GLY A 69 7.09 -10.45 8.95
CA GLY A 69 7.28 -11.40 10.04
C GLY A 69 6.18 -12.46 10.11
N GLU A 70 6.34 -13.42 11.01
CA GLU A 70 5.36 -14.48 11.23
C GLU A 70 4.01 -13.90 11.67
N ALA A 71 2.93 -14.22 10.96
CA ALA A 71 1.59 -13.71 11.20
C ALA A 71 1.51 -12.17 11.25
N GLN A 72 2.40 -11.48 10.53
CA GLN A 72 2.46 -10.03 10.53
C GLN A 72 2.80 -9.45 9.16
N LEU A 73 1.88 -8.65 8.64
CA LEU A 73 2.08 -7.89 7.42
C LEU A 73 2.10 -6.38 7.69
N MET A 74 2.83 -5.66 6.86
CA MET A 74 2.73 -4.22 6.73
C MET A 74 1.90 -3.91 5.47
N ARG A 75 0.75 -3.28 5.66
CA ARG A 75 -0.08 -2.78 4.56
C ARG A 75 0.28 -1.34 4.27
N ILE A 76 0.61 -1.06 3.02
CA ILE A 76 0.80 0.26 2.45
C ILE A 76 -0.31 0.49 1.43
N GLN A 77 -0.98 1.63 1.53
CA GLN A 77 -2.00 2.02 0.58
C GLN A 77 -1.68 3.41 0.05
N VAL A 78 -1.73 3.57 -1.27
CA VAL A 78 -1.71 4.88 -1.91
C VAL A 78 -2.92 5.02 -2.81
N GLN A 79 -3.70 6.06 -2.58
CA GLN A 79 -4.91 6.34 -3.32
C GLN A 79 -4.84 7.74 -3.92
N THR A 80 -5.34 7.91 -5.13
CA THR A 80 -5.60 9.26 -5.65
C THR A 80 -6.88 9.83 -5.05
N VAL A 81 -6.88 11.09 -4.61
CA VAL A 81 -8.08 11.76 -4.06
C VAL A 81 -8.79 12.68 -5.03
N GLU A 82 -8.16 12.96 -6.18
CA GLU A 82 -8.72 13.76 -7.26
C GLU A 82 -8.43 13.13 -8.63
N ARG A 83 -9.05 13.69 -9.66
CA ARG A 83 -8.78 13.34 -11.06
C ARG A 83 -7.79 14.33 -11.67
N GLN A 84 -7.17 13.94 -12.78
CA GLN A 84 -6.24 14.83 -13.48
C GLN A 84 -6.92 16.13 -13.91
N ARG A 85 -6.31 17.26 -13.58
CA ARG A 85 -6.77 18.57 -14.04
C ARG A 85 -6.66 18.66 -15.56
N GLY A 86 -7.69 19.24 -16.19
CA GLY A 86 -7.77 19.38 -17.64
C GLY A 86 -8.46 18.19 -18.33
N SER A 87 -7.91 16.98 -18.23
CA SER A 87 -8.50 15.79 -18.88
C SER A 87 -9.69 15.20 -18.12
N GLY A 88 -9.74 15.34 -16.80
CA GLY A 88 -10.70 14.64 -15.94
C GLY A 88 -10.50 13.13 -15.90
N ALA A 89 -9.39 12.62 -16.46
CA ALA A 89 -9.07 11.20 -16.45
C ALA A 89 -8.61 10.74 -15.04
N PRO A 90 -8.80 9.46 -14.69
CA PRO A 90 -8.08 8.85 -13.58
C PRO A 90 -6.55 8.99 -13.76
N TYR A 91 -5.81 9.04 -12.66
CA TYR A 91 -4.35 8.93 -12.74
C TYR A 91 -3.95 7.52 -13.19
N PRO A 92 -2.84 7.34 -13.93
CA PRO A 92 -2.36 6.02 -14.33
C PRO A 92 -2.07 5.12 -13.13
N VAL A 93 -2.51 3.86 -13.18
CA VAL A 93 -2.26 2.86 -12.12
C VAL A 93 -0.78 2.72 -11.81
N ASP A 94 0.08 2.65 -12.83
CA ASP A 94 1.53 2.53 -12.66
C ASP A 94 2.12 3.71 -11.88
N GLN A 95 1.57 4.91 -12.05
CA GLN A 95 1.99 6.08 -11.27
C GLN A 95 1.61 5.93 -9.81
N VAL A 96 0.38 5.47 -9.52
CA VAL A 96 -0.08 5.25 -8.13
C VAL A 96 0.73 4.15 -7.45
N CYS A 97 0.99 3.05 -8.16
CA CYS A 97 1.79 1.96 -7.62
C CYS A 97 3.26 2.32 -7.42
N ALA A 98 3.84 3.16 -8.28
CA ALA A 98 5.18 3.68 -8.04
C ALA A 98 5.28 4.50 -6.74
N GLN A 99 4.23 5.27 -6.40
CA GLN A 99 4.16 5.96 -5.10
C GLN A 99 4.03 4.98 -3.93
N ALA A 100 3.25 3.90 -4.09
CA ALA A 100 3.14 2.86 -3.08
C ALA A 100 4.47 2.12 -2.85
N ASP A 101 5.20 1.79 -3.92
CA ASP A 101 6.52 1.14 -3.83
C ASP A 101 7.53 2.04 -3.09
N ALA A 102 7.51 3.35 -3.37
CA ALA A 102 8.36 4.34 -2.70
C ALA A 102 8.00 4.44 -1.20
N ALA A 103 6.72 4.56 -0.86
CA ALA A 103 6.25 4.63 0.52
C ALA A 103 6.58 3.36 1.31
N ALA A 104 6.41 2.18 0.69
CA ALA A 104 6.80 0.91 1.29
C ALA A 104 8.30 0.84 1.57
N THR A 105 9.12 1.25 0.60
CA THR A 105 10.58 1.32 0.76
C THR A 105 10.97 2.25 1.92
N GLU A 106 10.39 3.45 1.97
CA GLU A 106 10.68 4.42 3.04
C GLU A 106 10.27 3.90 4.42
N ALA A 107 9.10 3.27 4.52
CA ALA A 107 8.61 2.71 5.78
C ALA A 107 9.55 1.60 6.29
N LEU A 108 9.98 0.70 5.42
CA LEU A 108 10.90 -0.39 5.75
C LEU A 108 12.28 0.12 6.17
N GLU A 109 12.85 1.06 5.41
CA GLU A 109 14.14 1.67 5.75
C GLU A 109 14.08 2.46 7.07
N SER A 110 12.98 3.16 7.32
CA SER A 110 12.79 3.88 8.58
C SER A 110 12.63 2.94 9.78
N ALA A 111 11.98 1.79 9.59
CA ALA A 111 11.89 0.76 10.63
C ALA A 111 13.27 0.17 10.95
N ARG A 112 14.08 -0.16 9.93
CA ARG A 112 15.44 -0.69 10.08
C ARG A 112 16.34 0.24 10.90
N ARG A 113 16.32 1.54 10.59
CA ARG A 113 17.13 2.55 11.30
C ARG A 113 16.82 2.68 12.79
N ARG A 114 15.62 2.32 13.24
CA ARG A 114 15.22 2.41 14.66
C ARG A 114 15.67 1.21 15.50
N VAL A 115 16.12 0.15 14.86
CA VAL A 115 16.64 -1.07 15.51
C VAL A 115 18.18 -1.10 15.49
N SER A 116 18.81 -0.15 14.80
CA SER A 116 20.27 0.05 14.73
C SER A 116 20.75 0.94 15.87
#